data_AF-A0A075FIU7-F1
#
_entry.id   AF-A0A075FIU7-F1
#
_cell.length_a   1.000
_cell.length_b   1.000
_cell.length_c   1.000
_cell.angle_alpha   90.00
_cell.angle_beta   90.00
_cell.angle_gamma   90.00
#
_symmetry.space_group_name_H-M   'P 1'
#
loop_
_entity.id
_entity.type
_entity.pdbx_description
1 polymer ?
#
loop_
_entity_poly.entity_id
_entity_poly.type
_entity_poly.pdbx_seq_one_letter_code
_entity_poly.pdbx_strand_id
1 'polypeptide(L)'
;MSDDYEANIRDWLISEGLEVRERPDQRADFHLMVRYPPTPHGHVFNIASPKQRNLVVVSTVTQVDAGQQDAMSKRSEEDDSGWEGWLHESRLNLTKSGVDWVLHVRNSTESPPGPLQAFNLSKPIWTDGLSQNELMQTLRHLWLTKLALIHEIKYSFGPGVGKPGPVDDWQQQQGVQQLPPQRDAEVSTDESGSFGSGFDPSEWQ
;
A
#
# COMPACT_ATOMS: atom_id res chain seq x y z
N MET A 1 26.25 2.34 -13.17
CA MET A 1 25.43 1.11 -13.15
C MET A 1 24.03 1.34 -12.55
N SER A 2 23.77 2.46 -11.86
CA SER A 2 22.42 2.90 -11.43
C SER A 2 21.52 3.34 -12.58
N ASP A 3 22.10 4.02 -13.56
CA ASP A 3 21.33 4.82 -14.53
C ASP A 3 20.57 3.98 -15.58
N ASP A 4 20.85 2.68 -15.66
CA ASP A 4 20.29 1.81 -16.70
C ASP A 4 18.90 1.25 -16.29
N TYR A 5 18.72 0.82 -15.03
CA TYR A 5 17.48 0.17 -14.64
C TYR A 5 16.34 1.15 -14.32
N GLU A 6 16.61 2.41 -13.93
CA GLU A 6 15.54 3.41 -13.78
C GLU A 6 14.83 3.66 -15.10
N ALA A 7 15.59 3.88 -16.18
CA ALA A 7 15.06 4.11 -17.51
C ALA A 7 14.23 2.89 -17.98
N ASN A 8 14.78 1.68 -17.83
CA ASN A 8 14.07 0.44 -18.16
C ASN A 8 12.75 0.30 -17.36
N ILE A 9 12.76 0.57 -16.06
CA ILE A 9 11.55 0.54 -15.22
C ILE A 9 10.50 1.53 -15.73
N ARG A 10 10.89 2.76 -16.05
CA ARG A 10 9.97 3.77 -16.58
C ARG A 10 9.36 3.32 -17.90
N ASP A 11 10.19 2.83 -18.81
CA ASP A 11 9.75 2.35 -20.12
C ASP A 11 8.77 1.19 -19.98
N TRP A 12 9.04 0.23 -19.08
CA TRP A 12 8.12 -0.87 -18.79
C TRP A 12 6.77 -0.35 -18.27
N LEU A 13 6.77 0.52 -17.26
CA LEU A 13 5.53 1.06 -16.67
C LEU A 13 4.71 1.85 -17.70
N ILE A 14 5.35 2.70 -18.50
CA ILE A 14 4.70 3.49 -19.55
C ILE A 14 4.15 2.58 -20.65
N SER A 15 4.87 1.54 -21.04
CA SER A 15 4.41 0.58 -22.06
C SER A 15 3.15 -0.18 -21.64
N GLU A 16 2.93 -0.33 -20.33
CA GLU A 16 1.73 -0.93 -19.73
C GLU A 16 0.61 0.10 -19.45
N GLY A 17 0.77 1.34 -19.94
CA GLY A 17 -0.21 2.42 -19.79
C GLY A 17 -0.29 3.02 -18.38
N LEU A 18 0.72 2.81 -17.53
CA LEU A 18 0.72 3.33 -16.16
C LEU A 18 1.23 4.78 -16.11
N GLU A 19 0.51 5.63 -15.36
CA GLU A 19 0.97 6.99 -15.08
C GLU A 19 2.12 6.96 -14.07
N VAL A 20 3.29 7.46 -14.47
CA VAL A 20 4.50 7.53 -13.63
C VAL A 20 4.80 8.98 -13.25
N ARG A 21 5.02 9.23 -11.96
CA ARG A 21 5.45 10.52 -11.42
C ARG A 21 6.71 10.36 -10.59
N GLU A 22 7.59 11.35 -10.62
CA GLU A 22 8.76 11.36 -9.75
C GLU A 22 8.44 11.95 -8.38
N ARG A 23 9.08 11.38 -7.36
CA ARG A 23 9.09 11.91 -6.01
C ARG A 23 10.53 12.18 -5.58
N PRO A 24 10.88 13.40 -5.16
CA PRO A 24 12.18 13.64 -4.56
C PRO A 24 12.37 12.79 -3.30
N ASP A 25 13.46 12.03 -3.23
CA ASP A 25 13.81 11.24 -2.05
C ASP A 25 15.33 11.21 -1.88
N GLN A 26 15.83 11.85 -0.81
CA GLN A 26 17.27 11.95 -0.57
C GLN A 26 17.94 10.60 -0.25
N ARG A 27 17.14 9.61 0.16
CA ARG A 27 17.60 8.27 0.56
C ARG A 27 17.59 7.28 -0.59
N ALA A 28 16.99 7.63 -1.72
CA ALA A 28 16.88 6.78 -2.89
C ALA A 28 17.72 7.34 -4.06
N ASP A 29 18.22 6.45 -4.91
CA ASP A 29 18.80 6.82 -6.21
C ASP A 29 17.69 7.33 -7.14
N PHE A 30 16.52 6.69 -7.10
CA PHE A 30 15.27 7.22 -7.65
C PHE A 30 14.06 6.78 -6.84
N HIS A 31 12.97 7.52 -6.98
CA HIS A 31 11.69 7.19 -6.36
C HIS A 31 10.55 7.60 -7.30
N LEU A 32 9.86 6.60 -7.83
CA LEU A 32 8.73 6.74 -8.73
C LEU A 32 7.43 6.46 -7.97
N MET A 33 6.38 7.18 -8.32
CA MET A 33 5.01 6.91 -7.93
C MET A 33 4.26 6.45 -9.15
N VAL A 34 3.52 5.36 -9.02
CA VAL A 34 2.74 4.75 -10.09
C VAL A 34 1.33 4.47 -9.63
N ARG A 35 0.35 4.74 -10.49
CA ARG A 35 -1.05 4.35 -10.23
C ARG A 35 -1.32 2.97 -10.81
N TYR A 36 -1.68 2.01 -9.96
CA TYR A 36 -2.01 0.65 -10.34
C TYR A 36 -3.27 0.16 -9.61
N PRO A 37 -4.22 -0.52 -10.28
CA PRO A 37 -4.32 -0.76 -11.72
C PRO A 37 -4.37 0.54 -12.57
N PRO A 38 -4.18 0.49 -13.90
CA PRO A 38 -4.22 1.66 -14.79
C PRO A 38 -5.66 2.15 -15.01
N THR A 39 -6.32 2.58 -13.93
CA THR A 39 -7.67 3.14 -13.94
C THR A 39 -7.70 4.47 -13.18
N PRO A 40 -8.69 5.34 -13.42
CA PRO A 40 -8.85 6.58 -12.65
C PRO A 40 -8.94 6.36 -11.13
N HIS A 41 -9.44 5.19 -10.72
CA HIS A 41 -9.58 4.75 -9.34
C HIS A 41 -8.43 3.86 -8.85
N GLY A 42 -7.37 3.70 -9.65
CA GLY A 42 -6.20 2.92 -9.27
C GLY A 42 -5.50 3.51 -8.04
N HIS A 43 -4.81 2.65 -7.29
CA HIS A 43 -4.13 3.04 -6.07
C HIS A 43 -2.68 3.43 -6.33
N VAL A 44 -2.11 4.26 -5.47
CA VAL A 44 -0.71 4.67 -5.61
C VAL A 44 0.23 3.64 -5.00
N PHE A 45 1.26 3.29 -5.77
CA PHE A 45 2.40 2.49 -5.38
C PHE A 45 3.68 3.32 -5.56
N ASN A 46 4.66 3.08 -4.71
CA ASN A 46 5.99 3.67 -4.77
C ASN A 46 6.97 2.61 -5.26
N ILE A 47 7.83 2.98 -6.19
CA ILE A 47 8.93 2.16 -6.70
C ILE A 47 10.21 2.95 -6.45
N ALA A 48 11.02 2.52 -5.50
CA ALA A 48 12.22 3.25 -5.10
C ALA A 48 13.44 2.35 -5.07
N SER A 49 14.59 2.83 -5.52
CA SER A 49 15.88 2.15 -5.32
C SER A 49 16.65 2.85 -4.20
N PRO A 50 16.81 2.24 -3.02
CA PRO A 50 17.54 2.86 -1.92
C PRO A 50 19.03 3.01 -2.25
N LYS A 51 19.63 4.14 -1.86
CA LYS A 51 21.08 4.36 -2.01
C LYS A 51 21.87 3.23 -1.37
N GLN A 52 22.94 2.81 -2.03
CA GLN A 52 23.86 1.78 -1.55
C GLN A 52 23.23 0.38 -1.41
N ARG A 53 22.11 0.12 -2.09
CA ARG A 53 21.47 -1.20 -2.15
C ARG A 53 21.27 -1.61 -3.60
N ASN A 54 21.44 -2.90 -3.88
CA ASN A 54 21.25 -3.48 -5.21
C ASN A 54 19.84 -4.09 -5.33
N LEU A 55 18.81 -3.27 -5.09
CA LEU A 55 17.42 -3.68 -5.20
C LEU A 55 16.52 -2.48 -5.49
N VAL A 56 15.31 -2.80 -5.92
CA VAL A 56 14.17 -1.88 -6.01
C VAL A 56 13.11 -2.34 -5.01
N VAL A 57 12.51 -1.42 -4.29
CA VAL A 57 11.39 -1.69 -3.38
C VAL A 57 10.12 -1.18 -4.03
N VAL A 58 9.16 -2.08 -4.24
CA VAL A 58 7.78 -1.71 -4.56
C VAL A 58 7.00 -1.67 -3.25
N SER A 59 6.26 -0.59 -3.00
CA SER A 59 5.52 -0.43 -1.75
C SER A 59 4.23 0.36 -1.92
N THR A 60 3.30 0.18 -0.99
CA THR A 60 2.07 0.99 -0.89
C THR A 60 1.75 1.23 0.58
N VAL A 61 1.15 2.38 0.84
CA VAL A 61 0.70 2.80 2.18
C VAL A 61 -0.79 3.03 2.09
N THR A 62 -1.54 2.54 3.07
CA THR A 62 -2.99 2.71 3.14
C THR A 62 -3.38 3.18 4.53
N GLN A 63 -4.07 4.31 4.58
CA GLN A 63 -4.64 4.84 5.81
C GLN A 63 -6.05 4.28 5.99
N VAL A 64 -6.35 3.78 7.18
CA VAL A 64 -7.67 3.21 7.50
C VAL A 64 -8.68 4.36 7.70
N ASP A 65 -9.90 4.16 7.23
CA ASP A 65 -10.98 5.14 7.35
C ASP A 65 -11.34 5.44 8.82
N ALA A 66 -11.69 6.69 9.11
CA ALA A 66 -11.99 7.16 10.46
C ALA A 66 -13.16 6.39 11.11
N GLY A 67 -14.23 6.11 10.36
CA GLY A 67 -15.37 5.35 10.87
C GLY A 67 -15.03 3.88 11.10
N GLN A 68 -14.13 3.31 10.29
CA GLN A 68 -13.59 1.96 10.53
C GLN A 68 -12.70 1.93 11.79
N GLN A 69 -11.86 2.95 12.00
CA GLN A 69 -11.07 3.08 13.23
C GLN A 69 -11.98 3.19 14.47
N ASP A 70 -13.03 4.00 14.40
CA ASP A 70 -14.02 4.13 15.49
C ASP A 70 -14.72 2.80 15.78
N ALA A 71 -15.06 2.02 14.73
CA ALA A 71 -15.65 0.70 14.89
C ALA A 71 -14.67 -0.32 15.51
N MET A 72 -13.38 -0.27 15.13
CA MET A 72 -12.34 -1.08 15.74
C MET A 72 -12.12 -0.72 17.22
N SER A 73 -12.14 0.57 17.57
CA SER A 73 -12.07 1.03 18.96
C SER A 73 -13.22 0.48 19.79
N LYS A 74 -14.46 0.58 19.30
CA LYS A 74 -15.63 0.00 20.00
C LYS A 74 -15.50 -1.51 20.16
N ARG A 75 -15.05 -2.22 19.11
CA ARG A 75 -14.83 -3.67 19.19
C ARG A 75 -13.76 -4.04 20.21
N SER A 76 -12.67 -3.28 20.28
CA SER A 76 -11.60 -3.46 21.28
C SER A 76 -12.13 -3.28 22.71
N GLU A 77 -13.04 -2.34 22.94
CA GLU A 77 -13.68 -2.10 24.25
C GLU A 77 -14.74 -3.17 24.60
N GLU A 78 -15.49 -3.67 23.63
CA GLU A 78 -16.61 -4.62 23.83
C GLU A 78 -16.17 -6.10 23.83
N ASP A 79 -15.17 -6.45 23.02
CA ASP A 79 -14.63 -7.81 22.83
C ASP A 79 -13.13 -7.76 22.50
N ASP A 80 -12.34 -7.51 23.55
CA ASP A 80 -10.87 -7.54 23.55
C ASP A 80 -10.33 -8.81 22.85
N SER A 81 -10.81 -9.98 23.27
CA SER A 81 -10.32 -11.26 22.75
C SER A 81 -10.56 -11.44 21.24
N GLY A 82 -11.74 -11.01 20.75
CA GLY A 82 -12.05 -11.05 19.33
C GLY A 82 -11.29 -9.99 18.54
N TRP A 83 -10.96 -8.85 19.14
CA TRP A 83 -10.12 -7.82 18.52
C TRP A 83 -8.65 -8.28 18.40
N GLU A 84 -8.06 -8.78 19.49
CA GLU A 84 -6.70 -9.33 19.48
C GLU A 84 -6.60 -10.52 18.52
N GLY A 85 -7.62 -11.38 18.49
CA GLY A 85 -7.74 -12.49 17.55
C GLY A 85 -7.75 -12.01 16.09
N TRP A 86 -8.57 -11.02 15.76
CA TRP A 86 -8.62 -10.45 14.41
C TRP A 86 -7.25 -9.86 14.00
N LEU A 87 -6.62 -9.04 14.85
CA LEU A 87 -5.29 -8.50 14.57
C LEU A 87 -4.22 -9.59 14.38
N HIS A 88 -4.27 -10.64 15.20
CA HIS A 88 -3.35 -11.76 15.08
C HIS A 88 -3.54 -12.51 13.76
N GLU A 89 -4.79 -12.81 13.38
CA GLU A 89 -5.12 -13.45 12.11
C GLU A 89 -4.66 -12.62 10.92
N SER A 90 -4.91 -11.31 10.92
CA SER A 90 -4.45 -10.43 9.84
C SER A 90 -2.92 -10.43 9.71
N ARG A 91 -2.16 -10.44 10.83
CA ARG A 91 -0.69 -10.58 10.81
C ARG A 91 -0.24 -11.91 10.20
N LEU A 92 -0.91 -13.00 10.56
CA LEU A 92 -0.61 -14.32 9.99
C LEU A 92 -0.93 -14.36 8.48
N ASN A 93 -2.04 -13.78 8.05
CA ASN A 93 -2.44 -13.71 6.64
C ASN A 93 -1.43 -12.90 5.82
N LEU A 94 -1.02 -11.73 6.32
CA LEU A 94 0.01 -10.91 5.69
C LEU A 94 1.35 -11.65 5.59
N THR A 95 1.76 -12.34 6.67
CA THR A 95 2.99 -13.14 6.66
C THR A 95 2.93 -14.28 5.63
N LYS A 96 1.79 -14.97 5.51
CA LYS A 96 1.59 -16.02 4.51
C LYS A 96 1.53 -15.49 3.08
N SER A 97 1.17 -14.23 2.90
CA SER A 97 1.06 -13.62 1.57
C SER A 97 2.42 -13.33 0.92
N GLY A 98 3.53 -13.45 1.64
CA GLY A 98 4.86 -13.26 1.06
C GLY A 98 5.19 -11.80 0.72
N VAL A 99 4.63 -10.86 1.49
CA VAL A 99 4.97 -9.43 1.45
C VAL A 99 5.57 -9.02 2.78
N ASP A 100 6.44 -8.02 2.77
CA ASP A 100 6.82 -7.31 3.97
C ASP A 100 5.68 -6.37 4.38
N TRP A 101 5.39 -6.27 5.67
CA TRP A 101 4.26 -5.51 6.16
C TRP A 101 4.59 -4.73 7.44
N VAL A 102 3.92 -3.59 7.60
CA VAL A 102 3.89 -2.81 8.84
C VAL A 102 2.44 -2.46 9.13
N LEU A 103 1.96 -2.81 10.32
CA LEU A 103 0.65 -2.39 10.83
C LEU A 103 0.85 -1.28 11.85
N HIS A 104 0.28 -0.11 11.58
CA HIS A 104 0.25 1.01 12.50
C HIS A 104 -0.97 0.86 13.40
N VAL A 105 -0.77 0.37 14.61
CA VAL A 105 -1.85 0.12 15.58
C VAL A 105 -1.66 1.07 16.75
N ARG A 106 -2.70 1.84 17.09
CA ARG A 106 -2.66 2.75 18.24
C ARG A 106 -2.40 1.95 19.52
N ASN A 107 -1.54 2.48 20.40
CA ASN A 107 -1.23 1.86 21.68
C ASN A 107 -0.90 0.36 21.56
N SER A 108 -0.12 -0.03 20.55
CA SER A 108 0.16 -1.44 20.22
C SER A 108 0.82 -2.26 21.34
N THR A 109 1.34 -1.59 22.38
CA THR A 109 1.92 -2.21 23.58
C THR A 109 0.93 -2.37 24.74
N GLU A 110 -0.28 -1.81 24.63
CA GLU A 110 -1.37 -1.98 25.59
C GLU A 110 -2.21 -3.22 25.23
N SER A 111 -2.98 -3.74 26.20
CA SER A 111 -3.88 -4.88 26.01
C SER A 111 -5.28 -4.52 26.55
N PRO A 112 -6.32 -4.47 25.69
CA PRO A 112 -6.22 -4.63 24.24
C PRO A 112 -5.44 -3.48 23.58
N PRO A 113 -4.83 -3.70 22.41
CA PRO A 113 -4.34 -2.62 21.58
C PRO A 113 -5.51 -1.78 21.02
N GLY A 114 -5.23 -0.53 20.66
CA GLY A 114 -6.17 0.36 19.98
C GLY A 114 -6.41 -0.03 18.52
N PRO A 115 -7.12 0.80 17.74
CA PRO A 115 -7.50 0.50 16.35
C PRO A 115 -6.30 0.42 15.40
N LEU A 116 -6.46 -0.32 14.30
CA LEU A 116 -5.54 -0.26 13.16
C LEU A 116 -5.73 1.08 12.43
N GLN A 117 -4.67 1.86 12.33
CA GLN A 117 -4.68 3.22 11.78
C GLN A 117 -4.22 3.29 10.34
N ALA A 118 -3.21 2.51 10.00
CA ALA A 118 -2.65 2.42 8.65
C ALA A 118 -1.92 1.09 8.49
N PHE A 119 -1.67 0.70 7.24
CA PHE A 119 -0.81 -0.42 6.92
C PHE A 119 0.07 -0.11 5.71
N ASN A 120 1.29 -0.62 5.75
CA ASN A 120 2.26 -0.52 4.66
C ASN A 120 2.58 -1.92 4.19
N LEU A 121 2.57 -2.11 2.88
CA LEU A 121 3.00 -3.36 2.24
C LEU A 121 4.16 -3.05 1.31
N SER A 122 5.17 -3.92 1.30
CA SER A 122 6.30 -3.79 0.40
C SER A 122 6.84 -5.13 -0.05
N LYS A 123 7.54 -5.12 -1.18
CA LYS A 123 8.29 -6.26 -1.67
C LYS A 123 9.57 -5.78 -2.37
N PRO A 124 10.74 -6.30 -2.00
CA PRO A 124 11.98 -6.02 -2.72
C PRO A 124 12.09 -6.86 -3.99
N ILE A 125 12.72 -6.31 -5.01
CA ILE A 125 13.17 -6.99 -6.23
C ILE A 125 14.67 -6.72 -6.34
N TRP A 126 15.48 -7.76 -6.19
CA TRP A 126 16.93 -7.63 -6.40
C TRP A 126 17.23 -7.39 -7.88
N THR A 127 18.25 -6.59 -8.15
CA THR A 127 18.57 -6.14 -9.52
C THR A 127 18.94 -7.27 -10.46
N ASP A 128 19.40 -8.41 -9.94
CA ASP A 128 19.70 -9.63 -10.71
C ASP A 128 18.46 -10.47 -11.09
N GLY A 129 17.32 -10.22 -10.42
CA GLY A 129 16.01 -10.78 -10.77
C GLY A 129 15.06 -9.77 -11.40
N LEU A 130 15.48 -8.51 -11.56
CA LEU A 130 14.64 -7.44 -12.07
C LEU A 130 14.35 -7.64 -13.56
N SER A 131 13.06 -7.68 -13.88
CA SER A 131 12.52 -7.69 -15.24
C SER A 131 11.17 -6.99 -15.26
N GLN A 132 10.66 -6.63 -16.45
CA GLN A 132 9.29 -6.14 -16.62
C GLN A 132 8.28 -7.09 -15.97
N ASN A 133 8.39 -8.40 -16.23
CA ASN A 133 7.49 -9.39 -15.65
C ASN A 133 7.53 -9.39 -14.12
N GLU A 134 8.71 -9.44 -13.51
CA GLU A 134 8.81 -9.47 -12.04
C GLU A 134 8.28 -8.18 -11.40
N LEU A 135 8.53 -7.03 -12.03
CA LEU A 135 7.98 -5.74 -11.58
C LEU A 135 6.45 -5.73 -11.64
N MET A 136 5.87 -6.15 -12.76
CA MET A 136 4.42 -6.14 -12.96
C MET A 136 3.71 -7.17 -12.08
N GLN A 137 4.29 -8.37 -11.90
CA GLN A 137 3.79 -9.36 -10.96
C GLN A 137 3.88 -8.87 -9.52
N THR A 138 4.94 -8.15 -9.16
CA THR A 138 5.07 -7.56 -7.82
C THR A 138 4.02 -6.47 -7.56
N LEU A 139 3.76 -5.58 -8.52
CA LEU A 139 2.67 -4.60 -8.43
C LEU A 139 1.31 -5.29 -8.26
N ARG A 140 1.02 -6.29 -9.09
CA ARG A 140 -0.21 -7.09 -9.01
C ARG A 140 -0.34 -7.78 -7.65
N HIS A 141 0.73 -8.40 -7.16
CA HIS A 141 0.74 -9.12 -5.90
C HIS A 141 0.45 -8.20 -4.72
N LEU A 142 1.16 -7.07 -4.61
CA LEU A 142 0.92 -6.08 -3.56
C LEU A 142 -0.49 -5.49 -3.65
N TRP A 143 -1.00 -5.26 -4.87
CA TRP A 143 -2.38 -4.81 -5.08
C TRP A 143 -3.40 -5.82 -4.54
N LEU A 144 -3.27 -7.10 -4.88
CA LEU A 144 -4.20 -8.12 -4.42
C LEU A 144 -4.12 -8.32 -2.90
N THR A 145 -2.93 -8.27 -2.30
CA THR A 145 -2.77 -8.33 -0.85
C THR A 145 -3.38 -7.12 -0.15
N LYS A 146 -3.15 -5.91 -0.68
CA LYS A 146 -3.79 -4.67 -0.20
C LYS A 146 -5.31 -4.79 -0.27
N LEU A 147 -5.83 -5.23 -1.42
CA LEU A 147 -7.26 -5.38 -1.65
C LEU A 147 -7.88 -6.39 -0.68
N ALA A 148 -7.23 -7.53 -0.45
CA ALA A 148 -7.71 -8.53 0.52
C ALA A 148 -7.88 -7.94 1.93
N LEU A 149 -6.89 -7.17 2.41
CA LEU A 149 -6.97 -6.53 3.73
C LEU A 149 -8.05 -5.43 3.78
N ILE A 150 -8.21 -4.64 2.71
CA ILE A 150 -9.30 -3.65 2.60
C ILE A 150 -10.66 -4.34 2.68
N HIS A 151 -10.84 -5.47 1.99
CA HIS A 151 -12.08 -6.25 2.04
C HIS A 151 -12.34 -6.84 3.43
N GLU A 152 -11.31 -7.35 4.10
CA GLU A 152 -11.40 -7.88 5.46
C GLU A 152 -11.83 -6.79 6.46
N ILE A 153 -11.26 -5.59 6.33
CA ILE A 153 -11.65 -4.42 7.14
C ILE A 153 -13.09 -4.01 6.83
N LYS A 154 -13.46 -3.89 5.55
CA LYS A 154 -14.82 -3.50 5.12
C LYS A 154 -15.88 -4.47 5.61
N TYR A 155 -15.60 -5.78 5.55
CA TYR A 155 -16.48 -6.82 6.04
C TYR A 155 -16.65 -6.76 7.57
N SER A 156 -15.55 -6.53 8.29
CA SER A 156 -15.54 -6.59 9.76
C SER A 156 -16.00 -5.28 10.44
N PHE A 157 -15.79 -4.13 9.80
CA PHE A 157 -15.95 -2.80 10.40
C PHE A 157 -16.81 -1.84 9.55
N GLY A 158 -17.37 -2.34 8.44
CA GLY A 158 -18.27 -1.60 7.57
C GLY A 158 -17.56 -0.74 6.51
N PRO A 159 -18.34 -0.01 5.69
CA PRO A 159 -17.82 0.73 4.53
C PRO A 159 -16.98 1.96 4.90
N GLY A 160 -16.97 2.38 6.17
CA GLY A 160 -16.35 3.63 6.59
C GLY A 160 -17.19 4.87 6.27
N VAL A 161 -16.61 6.04 6.48
CA VAL A 161 -17.22 7.37 6.27
C VAL A 161 -16.60 8.16 5.11
N GLY A 162 -15.67 7.55 4.37
CA GLY A 162 -14.96 8.17 3.25
C GLY A 162 -13.93 9.20 3.69
N LYS A 163 -13.40 9.10 4.92
CA LYS A 163 -12.42 10.05 5.46
C LYS A 163 -11.25 9.30 6.09
N PRO A 164 -10.00 9.69 5.82
CA PRO A 164 -8.84 9.08 6.46
C PRO A 164 -8.90 9.29 7.98
N GLY A 165 -8.76 8.22 8.75
CA GLY A 165 -8.66 8.28 10.21
C GLY A 165 -7.25 8.68 10.68
N PRO A 166 -7.05 9.11 11.93
CA PRO A 166 -5.74 9.52 12.43
C PRO A 166 -4.70 8.38 12.40
N VAL A 167 -3.42 8.74 12.26
CA VAL A 167 -2.26 7.82 12.38
C VAL A 167 -1.25 8.47 13.31
N ASP A 168 -1.09 7.92 14.51
CA ASP A 168 -0.37 8.57 15.61
C ASP A 168 1.13 8.69 15.29
N ASP A 169 1.70 7.65 14.67
CA ASP A 169 3.12 7.58 14.25
C ASP A 169 3.52 8.71 13.28
N TRP A 170 2.59 9.17 12.43
CA TRP A 170 2.87 10.21 11.44
C TRP A 170 2.78 11.61 12.02
N GLN A 171 1.98 11.82 13.07
CA GLN A 171 1.86 13.12 13.73
C GLN A 171 3.12 13.44 14.53
N GLN A 172 3.74 12.42 15.15
CA GLN A 172 5.00 12.58 15.89
C GLN A 172 6.20 12.88 14.97
N GLN A 173 6.11 12.54 13.69
CA GLN A 173 7.18 12.79 12.70
C GLN A 173 7.19 14.20 12.10
N GLN A 174 6.19 15.05 12.37
CA GLN A 174 6.13 16.42 11.83
C GLN A 174 7.28 17.34 12.31
N GLY A 175 8.10 16.90 13.28
CA GLY A 175 9.32 17.59 13.71
C GLY A 175 10.59 17.24 12.91
N VAL A 176 10.53 16.26 11.99
CA VAL A 176 11.68 15.84 11.16
C VAL A 176 11.30 16.04 9.70
N GLN A 177 12.08 16.83 8.96
CA GLN A 177 11.88 17.04 7.51
C GLN A 177 12.01 15.71 6.75
N GLN A 178 10.90 14.99 6.61
CA GLN A 178 10.69 13.95 5.63
C GLN A 178 9.43 14.33 4.85
N LEU A 179 9.50 14.29 3.52
CA LEU A 179 8.35 14.56 2.67
C LEU A 179 7.20 13.64 3.10
N PRO A 180 6.02 14.16 3.47
CA PRO A 180 4.90 13.33 3.89
C PRO A 180 4.62 12.30 2.79
N PRO A 181 4.27 11.05 3.12
CA PRO A 181 3.68 10.16 2.13
C PRO A 181 2.51 10.92 1.50
N GLN A 182 2.55 11.11 0.17
CA GLN A 182 1.45 11.78 -0.51
C GLN A 182 0.22 10.89 -0.36
N ARG A 183 -0.79 11.47 0.28
CA ARG A 183 -2.02 10.82 0.74
C ARG A 183 -2.84 10.42 -0.48
N ASP A 184 -3.17 9.14 -0.60
CA ASP A 184 -4.46 8.78 -1.20
C ASP A 184 -5.50 9.29 -0.20
N ALA A 185 -6.02 10.51 -0.42
CA ALA A 185 -7.00 11.13 0.47
C ALA A 185 -8.33 10.37 0.51
N GLU A 186 -8.52 9.41 -0.40
CA GLU A 186 -9.71 8.58 -0.50
C GLU A 186 -9.27 7.14 -0.78
N VAL A 187 -9.49 6.24 0.18
CA VAL A 187 -9.69 4.83 -0.15
C VAL A 187 -10.99 4.81 -0.95
N SER A 188 -10.90 4.76 -2.28
CA SER A 188 -12.08 4.59 -3.11
C SER A 188 -12.80 3.32 -2.67
N THR A 189 -14.04 3.45 -2.20
CA THR A 189 -14.92 2.33 -1.86
C THR A 189 -15.56 1.70 -3.10
N ASP A 190 -15.19 2.21 -4.28
CA ASP A 190 -15.75 1.80 -5.55
C ASP A 190 -15.07 0.52 -6.07
N GLU A 191 -15.86 -0.55 -6.17
CA GLU A 191 -15.45 -1.84 -6.74
C GLU A 191 -15.29 -1.77 -8.27
N SER A 192 -15.66 -0.64 -8.91
CA SER A 192 -15.49 -0.41 -10.35
C SER A 192 -14.02 -0.36 -10.81
N GLY A 193 -13.06 -0.15 -9.89
CA GLY A 193 -11.62 -0.07 -10.16
C GLY A 193 -10.93 -1.42 -10.42
N SER A 194 -11.68 -2.51 -10.59
CA SER A 194 -11.14 -3.86 -10.82
C SER A 194 -10.25 -3.93 -12.07
N PHE A 195 -9.17 -4.72 -11.99
CA PHE A 195 -8.22 -4.91 -13.08
C PHE A 195 -8.94 -5.45 -14.33
N GLY A 196 -8.86 -4.69 -15.42
CA GLY A 196 -9.41 -5.03 -16.72
C GLY A 196 -10.80 -4.48 -17.06
N SER A 197 -11.38 -3.65 -16.19
CA SER A 197 -12.56 -2.84 -16.51
C SER A 197 -12.33 -1.85 -17.66
N GLY A 198 -11.07 -1.46 -17.90
CA GLY A 198 -10.65 -0.56 -18.97
C GLY A 198 -10.00 -1.23 -20.19
N PHE A 199 -9.96 -2.56 -20.27
CA PHE A 199 -9.46 -3.23 -21.48
C PHE A 199 -10.52 -3.16 -22.58
N ASP A 200 -10.25 -2.43 -23.67
CA ASP A 200 -11.05 -2.48 -24.89
C ASP A 200 -10.45 -3.53 -25.84
N PRO A 201 -11.12 -4.67 -26.08
CA PRO A 201 -10.64 -5.70 -27.01
C PRO A 201 -10.42 -5.21 -28.45
N SER A 202 -10.97 -4.05 -28.82
CA SER A 202 -10.80 -3.47 -30.16
C SER A 202 -9.46 -2.76 -30.36
N GLU A 203 -8.73 -2.43 -29.29
CA GLU A 203 -7.38 -1.86 -29.36
C GLU A 203 -6.28 -2.90 -29.69
N TRP A 204 -6.65 -4.18 -29.81
CA TRP A 204 -5.74 -5.33 -29.90
C TRP A 204 -5.70 -5.95 -31.32
N GLN A 205 -6.25 -5.24 -32.32
CA GLN A 205 -6.29 -5.67 -33.72
C GLN A 205 -5.07 -5.21 -34.53
#